data_AF-A0A533SIE7-F1
#
_entry.id   AF-A0A533SIE7-F1
#
_cell.length_a   1.000
_cell.length_b   1.000
_cell.length_c   1.000
_cell.angle_alpha   90.00
_cell.angle_beta   90.00
_cell.angle_gamma   90.00
#
_symmetry.space_group_name_H-M   'P 1'
#
loop_
_entity.id
_entity.type
_entity.pdbx_description
1 polymer ?
#
loop_
_entity_poly.entity_id
_entity_poly.type
_entity_poly.pdbx_seq_one_letter_code
_entity_poly.pdbx_strand_id
1 'polypeptide(L)'
;MFGVVDFYNAATAAGVKPIIGLEAYLAPRRMGERDPKLDKHAYHMLLLAENETGYQNLLQIASAGQLEGFYYNPRVDKEFLAAHSDGLIATSGCMAAEVPRLIIERGEAAAAEKLDWYYSVFGPDRFFLELQQHNIKDLTTINQTLLRMGKRYDARYVATNDAHYINPEDARLQDILLAIQTGSLLSDPNRFRMSDNTYYLRSPEEMSTLFHEVPESLSNTLLIAERCNVDLSPKGYHLPLVDVPAGFTTETYLRKLCEEGLQRKYGGQAENPKARERLEYELSVIHKMGFDAYFLIVWDLCRHSREVGIWYNVRGSGAGSIVAYTLDITALEPLQHGLIFERFLNPGRISMPDIDLDFQDDRRSEVMSYCAQKYGSDKVAQIITFGTLGAKGAIRDVGRVMDIPLSEVDRVTKLITTAPNKAITIQEALETLPEFKQA
;
A
#
# COMPACT_ATOMS: atom_id res chain seq x y z
N MET A 1 -1.36 0.82 -5.28
CA MET A 1 -1.52 -0.37 -4.40
C MET A 1 -1.59 -0.04 -2.89
N PHE A 2 -1.81 1.20 -2.47
CA PHE A 2 -1.72 1.58 -1.05
C PHE A 2 -2.81 0.95 -0.15
N GLY A 3 -4.06 0.94 -0.59
CA GLY A 3 -5.19 0.45 0.22
C GLY A 3 -5.47 -1.05 0.11
N VAL A 4 -4.58 -1.85 -0.49
CA VAL A 4 -4.87 -3.26 -0.84
C VAL A 4 -5.17 -4.13 0.38
N VAL A 5 -4.35 -4.02 1.44
CA VAL A 5 -4.52 -4.85 2.65
C VAL A 5 -5.78 -4.43 3.41
N ASP A 6 -6.02 -3.13 3.56
CA ASP A 6 -7.23 -2.62 4.21
C ASP A 6 -8.50 -3.00 3.43
N PHE A 7 -8.46 -2.88 2.09
CA PHE A 7 -9.54 -3.29 1.21
C PHE A 7 -9.82 -4.80 1.31
N TYR A 8 -8.79 -5.64 1.25
CA TYR A 8 -8.92 -7.09 1.37
C TYR A 8 -9.58 -7.46 2.70
N ASN A 9 -9.06 -6.94 3.82
CA ASN A 9 -9.58 -7.22 5.15
C ASN A 9 -11.04 -6.75 5.31
N ALA A 10 -11.36 -5.54 4.85
CA ALA A 10 -12.71 -4.99 4.93
C ALA A 10 -13.71 -5.78 4.07
N ALA A 11 -13.33 -6.13 2.83
CA ALA A 11 -14.18 -6.92 1.93
C ALA A 11 -14.43 -8.31 2.50
N THR A 12 -13.37 -9.02 2.95
CA THR A 12 -13.50 -10.35 3.55
C THR A 12 -14.37 -10.32 4.82
N ALA A 13 -14.19 -9.33 5.69
CA ALA A 13 -15.02 -9.17 6.89
C ALA A 13 -16.51 -8.92 6.56
N ALA A 14 -16.78 -8.27 5.43
CA ALA A 14 -18.14 -8.06 4.91
C ALA A 14 -18.70 -9.24 4.11
N GLY A 15 -17.94 -10.34 3.94
CA GLY A 15 -18.35 -11.48 3.11
C GLY A 15 -18.33 -11.20 1.61
N VAL A 16 -17.63 -10.15 1.18
CA VAL A 16 -17.45 -9.77 -0.22
C VAL A 16 -16.09 -10.30 -0.71
N LYS A 17 -16.06 -10.89 -1.92
CA LYS A 17 -14.80 -11.34 -2.53
C LYS A 17 -13.98 -10.14 -3.04
N PRO A 18 -12.79 -9.86 -2.48
CA PRO A 18 -11.93 -8.81 -3.01
C PRO A 18 -11.27 -9.25 -4.33
N ILE A 19 -11.19 -8.34 -5.31
CA ILE A 19 -10.36 -8.50 -6.51
C ILE A 19 -9.26 -7.45 -6.44
N ILE A 20 -8.01 -7.89 -6.43
CA ILE A 20 -6.87 -7.00 -6.34
C ILE A 20 -6.46 -6.56 -7.74
N GLY A 21 -6.39 -5.25 -7.94
CA GLY A 21 -6.07 -4.65 -9.23
C GLY A 21 -5.29 -3.36 -9.13
N LEU A 22 -4.84 -2.89 -10.28
CA LEU A 22 -4.08 -1.66 -10.46
C LEU A 22 -4.49 -1.03 -11.80
N GLU A 23 -4.91 0.23 -11.78
CA GLU A 23 -4.85 1.06 -12.97
C GLU A 23 -3.43 1.60 -13.10
N ALA A 24 -2.64 0.98 -13.98
CA ALA A 24 -1.25 1.33 -14.21
C ALA A 24 -1.14 2.48 -15.22
N TYR A 25 -0.10 3.30 -15.06
CA TYR A 25 0.31 4.24 -16.09
C TYR A 25 1.32 3.58 -17.03
N LEU A 26 1.01 3.53 -18.32
CA LEU A 26 1.89 3.03 -19.37
C LEU A 26 2.58 4.20 -20.06
N ALA A 27 3.91 4.20 -20.07
CA ALA A 27 4.71 5.19 -20.77
C ALA A 27 4.48 5.08 -22.29
N PRO A 28 4.41 6.21 -23.01
CA PRO A 28 4.25 6.20 -24.47
C PRO A 28 5.50 5.66 -25.19
N ARG A 29 6.65 5.69 -24.52
CA ARG A 29 7.94 5.17 -25.00
C ARG A 29 8.55 4.25 -23.93
N ARG A 30 9.74 4.58 -23.41
CA ARG A 30 10.37 3.85 -22.31
C ARG A 30 10.11 4.56 -20.98
N MET A 31 10.04 3.81 -19.88
CA MET A 31 9.66 4.38 -18.58
C MET A 31 10.67 5.40 -18.04
N GLY A 32 11.94 5.29 -18.43
CA GLY A 32 13.00 6.24 -18.05
C GLY A 32 13.05 7.55 -18.85
N GLU A 33 12.29 7.68 -19.94
CA GLU A 33 12.35 8.84 -20.85
C GLU A 33 11.54 10.03 -20.33
N ARG A 34 12.08 11.24 -20.35
CA ARG A 34 11.45 12.41 -19.68
C ARG A 34 11.29 13.61 -20.62
N ASP A 35 11.02 13.35 -21.89
CA ASP A 35 10.79 14.40 -22.88
C ASP A 35 9.45 15.12 -22.62
N PRO A 36 9.43 16.45 -22.43
CA PRO A 36 8.21 17.19 -22.09
C PRO A 36 7.13 17.17 -23.16
N LYS A 37 7.44 16.84 -24.42
CA LYS A 37 6.47 16.74 -25.53
C LYS A 37 6.01 15.32 -25.76
N LEU A 38 6.93 14.36 -25.67
CA LEU A 38 6.66 12.97 -26.03
C LEU A 38 6.25 12.08 -24.85
N ASP A 39 6.67 12.41 -23.62
CA ASP A 39 6.52 11.53 -22.45
C ASP A 39 5.60 12.08 -21.35
N LYS A 40 5.07 13.29 -21.56
CA LYS A 40 4.22 13.98 -20.58
C LYS A 40 2.94 13.22 -20.26
N HIS A 41 2.33 12.58 -21.26
CA HIS A 41 1.03 11.93 -21.13
C HIS A 41 1.19 10.40 -21.17
N ALA A 42 1.07 9.78 -20.01
CA ALA A 42 0.95 8.33 -19.92
C ALA A 42 -0.45 7.87 -20.35
N TYR A 43 -0.54 6.60 -20.72
CA TYR A 43 -1.80 5.90 -20.97
C TYR A 43 -2.23 5.15 -19.72
N HIS A 44 -3.53 4.94 -19.56
CA HIS A 44 -4.05 4.09 -18.49
C HIS A 44 -4.10 2.63 -18.95
N MET A 45 -4.01 1.70 -18.00
CA MET A 45 -4.22 0.28 -18.25
C MET A 45 -4.72 -0.41 -16.98
N LEU A 46 -5.90 -1.00 -17.04
CA LEU A 46 -6.44 -1.79 -15.94
C LEU A 46 -5.80 -3.18 -15.95
N LEU A 47 -5.21 -3.56 -14.82
CA LEU A 47 -4.61 -4.86 -14.55
C LEU A 47 -5.27 -5.47 -13.31
N LEU A 48 -5.67 -6.73 -13.39
CA LEU A 48 -6.27 -7.50 -12.30
C LEU A 48 -5.41 -8.73 -12.03
N ALA A 49 -5.13 -9.01 -10.76
CA ALA A 49 -4.42 -10.21 -10.36
C ALA A 49 -5.37 -11.41 -10.42
N GLU A 50 -5.16 -12.30 -11.38
CA GLU A 50 -5.89 -13.56 -11.49
C GLU A 50 -5.49 -14.53 -10.36
N ASN A 51 -4.24 -14.48 -9.93
CA ASN A 51 -3.67 -15.37 -8.92
C ASN A 51 -2.48 -14.71 -8.20
N GLU A 52 -1.83 -15.45 -7.29
CA GLU A 52 -0.66 -14.99 -6.54
C GLU A 52 0.49 -14.50 -7.43
N THR A 53 0.73 -15.12 -8.58
CA THR A 53 1.77 -14.66 -9.53
C THR A 53 1.40 -13.29 -10.09
N GLY A 54 0.13 -13.11 -10.46
CA GLY A 54 -0.40 -11.82 -10.87
C GLY A 54 -0.25 -10.76 -9.78
N TYR A 55 -0.56 -11.10 -8.53
CA TYR A 55 -0.41 -10.17 -7.41
C TYR A 55 1.06 -9.74 -7.21
N GLN A 56 2.01 -10.67 -7.25
CA GLN A 56 3.43 -10.35 -7.20
C GLN A 56 3.87 -9.46 -8.35
N ASN A 57 3.35 -9.70 -9.56
CA ASN A 57 3.61 -8.84 -10.72
C ASN A 57 3.01 -7.44 -10.55
N LEU A 58 1.80 -7.30 -9.98
CA LEU A 58 1.24 -5.97 -9.66
C LEU A 58 2.13 -5.21 -8.66
N LEU A 59 2.69 -5.90 -7.66
CA LEU A 59 3.63 -5.29 -6.70
C LEU A 59 4.90 -4.81 -7.41
N GLN A 60 5.47 -5.62 -8.31
CA GLN A 60 6.66 -5.25 -9.09
C GLN A 60 6.38 -4.07 -10.02
N ILE A 61 5.25 -4.07 -10.73
CA ILE A 61 4.81 -2.97 -11.60
C ILE A 61 4.64 -1.68 -10.80
N ALA A 62 3.95 -1.74 -9.66
CA ALA A 62 3.73 -0.57 -8.81
C ALA A 62 5.05 -0.02 -8.24
N SER A 63 5.96 -0.91 -7.81
CA SER A 63 7.28 -0.54 -7.28
C SER A 63 8.17 0.08 -8.36
N ALA A 64 8.31 -0.58 -9.53
CA ALA A 64 9.12 -0.09 -10.64
C ALA A 64 8.61 1.27 -11.17
N GLY A 65 7.29 1.44 -11.25
CA GLY A 65 6.69 2.72 -11.64
C GLY A 65 7.08 3.87 -10.72
N GLN A 66 7.23 3.61 -9.41
CA GLN A 66 7.64 4.62 -8.42
C GLN A 66 9.16 4.83 -8.39
N LEU A 67 9.95 3.76 -8.44
CA LEU A 67 11.40 3.81 -8.25
C LEU A 67 12.17 4.19 -9.52
N GLU A 68 11.71 3.74 -10.68
CA GLU A 68 12.45 3.85 -11.94
C GLU A 68 11.73 4.77 -12.93
N GLY A 69 10.42 4.58 -13.07
CA GLY A 69 9.62 5.20 -14.13
C GLY A 69 8.95 6.53 -13.77
N PHE A 70 9.09 7.01 -12.53
CA PHE A 70 8.37 8.19 -12.07
C PHE A 70 8.75 9.43 -12.89
N TYR A 71 7.72 10.09 -13.45
CA TYR A 71 7.82 11.41 -14.07
C TYR A 71 6.73 12.35 -13.51
N TYR A 72 5.59 12.48 -14.21
CA TYR A 72 4.39 13.09 -13.64
C TYR A 72 3.55 12.08 -12.85
N ASN A 73 3.55 10.83 -13.32
CA ASN A 73 2.89 9.69 -12.70
C ASN A 73 3.89 8.51 -12.61
N PRO A 74 3.70 7.57 -11.67
CA PRO A 74 4.49 6.34 -11.62
C PRO A 74 4.09 5.43 -12.77
N ARG A 75 4.98 5.23 -13.74
CA ARG A 75 4.65 4.57 -15.00
C ARG A 75 5.66 3.48 -15.36
N VAL A 76 5.19 2.44 -16.03
CA VAL A 76 6.03 1.37 -16.61
C VAL A 76 5.95 1.42 -18.12
N ASP A 77 6.82 0.70 -18.83
CA ASP A 77 6.73 0.57 -20.28
C ASP A 77 6.26 -0.83 -20.70
N LYS A 78 6.03 -0.97 -22.01
CA LYS A 78 5.51 -2.20 -22.61
C LYS A 78 6.45 -3.39 -22.44
N GLU A 79 7.76 -3.18 -22.47
CA GLU A 79 8.74 -4.25 -22.30
C GLU A 79 8.67 -4.80 -20.87
N PHE A 80 8.66 -3.91 -19.88
CA PHE A 80 8.51 -4.32 -18.49
C PHE A 80 7.16 -4.98 -18.23
N LEU A 81 6.07 -4.44 -18.78
CA LEU A 81 4.74 -5.02 -18.65
C LEU A 81 4.67 -6.44 -19.24
N ALA A 82 5.28 -6.66 -20.42
CA ALA A 82 5.32 -7.98 -21.04
C ALA A 82 6.14 -8.99 -20.22
N ALA A 83 7.23 -8.55 -19.59
CA ALA A 83 8.01 -9.40 -18.68
C ALA A 83 7.26 -9.79 -17.39
N HIS A 84 6.21 -9.04 -17.02
CA HIS A 84 5.44 -9.23 -15.80
C HIS A 84 3.95 -9.48 -16.08
N SER A 85 3.60 -10.01 -17.26
CA SER A 85 2.20 -10.23 -17.65
C SER A 85 1.57 -11.49 -17.06
N ASP A 86 2.38 -12.42 -16.55
CA ASP A 86 1.88 -13.71 -16.05
C ASP A 86 0.96 -13.56 -14.83
N GLY A 87 -0.14 -14.31 -14.83
CA GLY A 87 -1.18 -14.20 -13.81
C GLY A 87 -1.98 -12.88 -13.81
N LEU A 88 -1.79 -12.01 -14.79
CA LEU A 88 -2.58 -10.78 -14.94
C LEU A 88 -3.69 -10.96 -15.98
N ILE A 89 -4.88 -10.45 -15.66
CA ILE A 89 -5.93 -10.11 -16.61
C ILE A 89 -5.82 -8.61 -16.90
N ALA A 90 -5.88 -8.24 -18.17
CA ALA A 90 -5.76 -6.87 -18.63
C ALA A 90 -6.92 -6.48 -19.53
N THR A 91 -7.16 -5.18 -19.66
CA THR A 91 -8.20 -4.65 -20.54
C THR A 91 -7.68 -3.58 -21.50
N SER A 92 -8.48 -3.24 -22.51
CA SER A 92 -8.21 -2.07 -23.36
C SER A 92 -8.30 -0.73 -22.63
N GLY A 93 -8.83 -0.70 -21.40
CA GLY A 93 -8.85 0.44 -20.50
C GLY A 93 -9.92 1.50 -20.81
N CYS A 94 -9.93 2.54 -19.97
CA CYS A 94 -10.79 3.71 -20.10
C CYS A 94 -10.41 4.60 -21.30
N MET A 95 -11.12 5.72 -21.49
CA MET A 95 -10.82 6.67 -22.58
C MET A 95 -9.36 7.22 -22.55
N ALA A 96 -8.69 7.19 -21.39
CA ALA A 96 -7.30 7.60 -21.25
C ALA A 96 -6.27 6.51 -21.62
N ALA A 97 -6.72 5.30 -21.95
CA ALA A 97 -5.87 4.19 -22.36
C ALA A 97 -5.39 4.30 -23.81
N GLU A 98 -4.37 3.52 -24.16
CA GLU A 98 -3.67 3.63 -25.45
C GLU A 98 -4.60 3.35 -26.64
N VAL A 99 -5.36 2.26 -26.60
CA VAL A 99 -6.25 1.84 -27.69
C VAL A 99 -7.41 2.83 -27.90
N PRO A 100 -8.20 3.20 -26.87
CA PRO A 100 -9.25 4.20 -27.00
C PRO A 100 -8.77 5.56 -27.52
N ARG A 101 -7.62 6.07 -27.04
CA ARG A 101 -7.06 7.33 -27.56
C ARG A 101 -6.67 7.22 -29.02
N LEU A 102 -6.01 6.13 -29.44
CA LEU A 102 -5.61 5.94 -30.83
C LEU A 102 -6.80 5.83 -31.78
N ILE A 103 -7.92 5.24 -31.36
CA ILE A 103 -9.15 5.21 -32.15
C ILE A 103 -9.59 6.62 -32.52
N ILE A 104 -9.58 7.54 -31.55
CA ILE A 104 -10.01 8.93 -31.74
C ILE A 104 -8.97 9.73 -32.52
N GLU A 105 -7.69 9.61 -32.18
CA GLU A 105 -6.62 10.45 -32.73
C GLU A 105 -6.15 10.03 -34.12
N ARG A 106 -6.14 8.72 -34.40
CA ARG A 106 -5.46 8.14 -35.57
C ARG A 106 -6.27 7.07 -36.31
N GLY A 107 -7.43 6.68 -35.77
CA GLY A 107 -8.34 5.72 -36.39
C GLY A 107 -7.98 4.25 -36.15
N GLU A 108 -8.81 3.39 -36.75
CA GLU A 108 -8.86 1.95 -36.49
C GLU A 108 -7.54 1.21 -36.77
N ALA A 109 -6.82 1.58 -37.83
CA ALA A 109 -5.58 0.92 -38.21
C ALA A 109 -4.47 1.06 -37.14
N ALA A 110 -4.31 2.25 -36.56
CA ALA A 110 -3.33 2.49 -35.52
C ALA A 110 -3.68 1.77 -34.20
N ALA A 111 -4.97 1.73 -33.87
CA ALA A 111 -5.47 0.99 -32.72
C ALA A 111 -5.29 -0.53 -32.90
N ALA A 112 -5.47 -1.05 -34.12
CA ALA A 112 -5.33 -2.47 -34.42
C ALA A 112 -3.89 -2.96 -34.17
N GLU A 113 -2.87 -2.18 -34.54
CA GLU A 113 -1.47 -2.51 -34.26
C GLU A 113 -1.22 -2.68 -32.75
N LYS A 114 -1.87 -1.86 -31.91
CA LYS A 114 -1.71 -1.97 -30.46
C LYS A 114 -2.47 -3.13 -29.88
N LEU A 115 -3.68 -3.41 -30.38
CA LEU A 115 -4.41 -4.63 -30.01
C LEU A 115 -3.63 -5.89 -30.37
N ASP A 116 -3.01 -5.96 -31.55
CA ASP A 116 -2.14 -7.08 -31.94
C ASP A 116 -1.04 -7.33 -30.89
N TRP A 117 -0.43 -6.25 -30.38
CA TRP A 117 0.55 -6.34 -29.30
C TRP A 117 -0.06 -6.86 -27.99
N TYR A 118 -1.18 -6.28 -27.52
CA TYR A 118 -1.81 -6.70 -26.27
C TYR A 118 -2.27 -8.16 -26.30
N TYR A 119 -2.86 -8.61 -27.41
CA TYR A 119 -3.23 -10.02 -27.58
C TYR A 119 -1.99 -10.93 -27.64
N SER A 120 -0.87 -10.47 -28.22
CA SER A 120 0.37 -11.26 -28.21
C SER A 120 0.98 -11.45 -26.81
N VAL A 121 0.77 -10.49 -25.91
CA VAL A 121 1.33 -10.52 -24.54
C VAL A 121 0.41 -11.27 -23.57
N PHE A 122 -0.86 -10.88 -23.51
CA PHE A 122 -1.79 -11.42 -22.53
C PHE A 122 -2.52 -12.68 -23.02
N GLY A 123 -2.68 -12.81 -24.34
CA GLY A 123 -3.50 -13.84 -24.97
C GLY A 123 -5.00 -13.53 -24.95
N PRO A 124 -5.79 -14.24 -25.78
CA PRO A 124 -7.23 -13.99 -25.90
C PRO A 124 -8.04 -14.32 -24.63
N ASP A 125 -7.49 -15.14 -23.74
CA ASP A 125 -8.15 -15.51 -22.50
C ASP A 125 -7.98 -14.48 -21.37
N ARG A 126 -6.94 -13.64 -21.42
CA ARG A 126 -6.61 -12.68 -20.35
C ARG A 126 -6.68 -11.22 -20.80
N PHE A 127 -6.91 -10.95 -22.09
CA PHE A 127 -7.13 -9.61 -22.60
C PHE A 127 -8.58 -9.40 -22.99
N PHE A 128 -9.22 -8.40 -22.38
CA PHE A 128 -10.62 -8.05 -22.63
C PHE A 128 -10.73 -6.67 -23.28
N LEU A 129 -11.65 -6.51 -24.23
CA LEU A 129 -12.03 -5.19 -24.71
C LEU A 129 -13.02 -4.56 -23.72
N GLU A 130 -12.60 -3.48 -23.08
CA GLU A 130 -13.37 -2.78 -22.06
C GLU A 130 -14.35 -1.80 -22.71
N LEU A 131 -15.62 -1.90 -22.31
CA LEU A 131 -16.69 -1.03 -22.75
C LEU A 131 -17.16 -0.19 -21.56
N GLN A 132 -17.12 1.12 -21.73
CA GLN A 132 -17.57 2.11 -20.74
C GLN A 132 -18.59 3.05 -21.38
N GLN A 133 -19.59 3.50 -20.62
CA GLN A 133 -20.62 4.39 -21.15
C GLN A 133 -20.98 5.51 -20.17
N HIS A 134 -20.58 6.71 -20.53
CA HIS A 134 -20.92 7.97 -19.89
C HIS A 134 -21.54 8.92 -20.92
N ASN A 135 -21.95 10.12 -20.52
CA ASN A 135 -22.45 11.16 -21.42
C ASN A 135 -21.31 11.86 -22.19
N ILE A 136 -20.49 11.06 -22.89
CA ILE A 136 -19.34 11.51 -23.67
C ILE A 136 -19.46 10.93 -25.07
N LYS A 137 -19.56 11.80 -26.08
CA LYS A 137 -19.76 11.41 -27.49
C LYS A 137 -18.69 10.44 -28.00
N ASP A 138 -17.45 10.64 -27.57
CA ASP A 138 -16.31 9.85 -28.03
C ASP A 138 -16.37 8.40 -27.53
N LEU A 139 -16.98 8.13 -26.36
CA LEU A 139 -17.16 6.76 -25.85
C LEU A 139 -18.05 5.92 -26.77
N THR A 140 -19.13 6.49 -27.30
CA THR A 140 -19.97 5.78 -28.27
C THR A 140 -19.17 5.40 -29.52
N THR A 141 -18.32 6.30 -29.99
CA THR A 141 -17.43 6.04 -31.16
C THR A 141 -16.40 4.96 -30.85
N ILE A 142 -15.79 5.02 -29.66
CA ILE A 142 -14.82 4.02 -29.17
C ILE A 142 -15.49 2.65 -29.07
N ASN A 143 -16.62 2.52 -28.37
CA ASN A 143 -17.33 1.26 -28.17
C ASN A 143 -17.71 0.62 -29.51
N GLN A 144 -18.31 1.38 -30.43
CA GLN A 144 -18.66 0.87 -31.77
C GLN A 144 -17.43 0.40 -32.55
N THR A 145 -16.30 1.09 -32.39
CA THR A 145 -15.05 0.73 -33.07
C THR A 145 -14.43 -0.53 -32.45
N LEU A 146 -14.40 -0.63 -31.12
CA LEU A 146 -13.97 -1.83 -30.41
C LEU A 146 -14.81 -3.06 -30.81
N LEU A 147 -16.13 -2.91 -30.93
CA LEU A 147 -17.03 -4.00 -31.38
C LEU A 147 -16.78 -4.43 -32.84
N ARG A 148 -16.43 -3.50 -33.73
CA ARG A 148 -16.05 -3.85 -35.11
C ARG A 148 -14.70 -4.57 -35.14
N MET A 149 -13.69 -4.01 -34.47
CA MET A 149 -12.34 -4.55 -34.42
C MET A 149 -12.29 -5.92 -33.71
N GLY A 150 -13.06 -6.08 -32.63
CA GLY A 150 -13.04 -7.27 -31.79
C GLY A 150 -13.43 -8.55 -32.53
N LYS A 151 -14.18 -8.44 -33.65
CA LYS A 151 -14.48 -9.57 -34.55
C LYS A 151 -13.22 -10.25 -35.11
N ARG A 152 -12.13 -9.49 -35.32
CA ARG A 152 -10.84 -10.02 -35.80
C ARG A 152 -10.18 -10.93 -34.76
N TYR A 153 -10.45 -10.68 -33.47
CA TYR A 153 -9.74 -11.31 -32.35
C TYR A 153 -10.57 -12.35 -31.61
N ASP A 154 -11.82 -12.59 -32.04
CA ASP A 154 -12.81 -13.33 -31.24
C ASP A 154 -12.87 -12.76 -29.81
N ALA A 155 -12.93 -11.43 -29.73
CA ALA A 155 -12.68 -10.70 -28.50
C ALA A 155 -13.74 -10.99 -27.43
N ARG A 156 -13.28 -11.16 -26.19
CA ARG A 156 -14.15 -11.06 -25.02
C ARG A 156 -14.27 -9.60 -24.60
N TYR A 157 -15.50 -9.17 -24.34
CA TYR A 157 -15.78 -7.82 -23.86
C TYR A 157 -16.00 -7.82 -22.34
N VAL A 158 -15.72 -6.71 -21.68
CA VAL A 158 -16.06 -6.50 -20.27
C VAL A 158 -16.66 -5.11 -20.10
N ALA A 159 -17.80 -5.00 -19.42
CA ALA A 159 -18.42 -3.72 -19.11
C ALA A 159 -17.95 -3.22 -17.74
N THR A 160 -17.54 -1.96 -17.69
CA THR A 160 -17.13 -1.27 -16.46
C THR A 160 -17.68 0.16 -16.45
N ASN A 161 -17.62 0.84 -15.30
CA ASN A 161 -18.14 2.21 -15.13
C ASN A 161 -17.11 3.19 -14.54
N ASP A 162 -15.85 2.77 -14.39
CA ASP A 162 -14.76 3.62 -13.87
C ASP A 162 -15.16 4.44 -12.62
N ALA A 163 -15.72 3.76 -11.62
CA ALA A 163 -16.35 4.43 -10.48
C ALA A 163 -15.32 5.14 -9.58
N HIS A 164 -15.61 6.39 -9.23
CA HIS A 164 -14.79 7.25 -8.37
C HIS A 164 -15.50 7.62 -7.05
N TYR A 165 -16.80 7.36 -6.95
CA TYR A 165 -17.61 7.59 -5.77
C TYR A 165 -18.74 6.55 -5.68
N ILE A 166 -19.46 6.51 -4.55
CA ILE A 166 -20.41 5.43 -4.27
C ILE A 166 -21.78 5.76 -4.85
N ASN A 167 -22.38 6.89 -4.46
CA ASN A 167 -23.75 7.23 -4.81
C ASN A 167 -23.81 8.37 -5.85
N PRO A 168 -24.87 8.47 -6.67
CA PRO A 168 -25.02 9.54 -7.66
C PRO A 168 -24.87 10.97 -7.07
N GLU A 169 -25.39 11.20 -5.87
CA GLU A 169 -25.33 12.48 -5.15
C GLU A 169 -23.89 12.89 -4.74
N ASP A 170 -22.97 11.93 -4.65
CA ASP A 170 -21.58 12.17 -4.25
C ASP A 170 -20.76 12.82 -5.38
N ALA A 171 -21.31 12.96 -6.59
CA ALA A 171 -20.65 13.64 -7.70
C ALA A 171 -20.18 15.06 -7.34
N ARG A 172 -20.97 15.78 -6.54
CA ARG A 172 -20.58 17.10 -6.02
C ARG A 172 -19.38 17.00 -5.06
N LEU A 173 -19.33 15.97 -4.23
CA LEU A 173 -18.21 15.76 -3.30
C LEU A 173 -16.92 15.41 -4.06
N GLN A 174 -17.03 14.63 -5.13
CA GLN A 174 -15.91 14.35 -6.02
C GLN A 174 -15.37 15.61 -6.70
N ASP A 175 -16.23 16.50 -7.20
CA ASP A 175 -15.82 17.80 -7.77
C ASP A 175 -15.10 18.67 -6.74
N ILE A 176 -15.57 18.70 -5.49
CA ILE A 176 -14.89 19.38 -4.38
C ILE A 176 -13.51 18.77 -4.11
N LEU A 177 -13.40 17.44 -4.07
CA LEU A 177 -12.14 16.74 -3.84
C LEU A 177 -11.12 17.06 -4.94
N LEU A 178 -11.54 17.05 -6.21
CA LEU A 178 -10.69 17.42 -7.34
C LEU A 178 -10.23 18.87 -7.26
N ALA A 179 -11.13 19.80 -6.92
CA ALA A 179 -10.79 21.21 -6.74
C ALA A 179 -9.77 21.41 -5.60
N ILE A 180 -9.89 20.64 -4.51
CA ILE A 180 -8.90 20.65 -3.41
C ILE A 180 -7.55 20.16 -3.92
N GLN A 181 -7.53 19.05 -4.66
CA GLN A 181 -6.30 18.46 -5.21
C GLN A 181 -5.58 19.39 -6.19
N THR A 182 -6.32 20.10 -7.05
CA THR A 182 -5.74 20.99 -8.05
C THR A 182 -5.53 22.42 -7.56
N GLY A 183 -5.98 22.75 -6.34
CA GLY A 183 -5.91 24.10 -5.79
C GLY A 183 -6.78 25.11 -6.54
N SER A 184 -7.87 24.67 -7.17
CA SER A 184 -8.76 25.51 -7.97
C SER A 184 -10.01 25.90 -7.17
N LEU A 185 -10.62 27.06 -7.50
CA LEU A 185 -11.92 27.43 -6.94
C LEU A 185 -13.04 26.66 -7.64
N LEU A 186 -14.12 26.35 -6.93
CA LEU A 186 -15.33 25.76 -7.52
C LEU A 186 -16.03 26.69 -8.51
N SER A 187 -15.81 28.00 -8.38
CA SER A 187 -16.30 29.02 -9.30
C SER A 187 -15.50 29.09 -10.61
N ASP A 188 -14.31 28.52 -10.67
CA ASP A 188 -13.50 28.50 -11.89
C ASP A 188 -14.13 27.56 -12.93
N PRO A 189 -14.56 28.07 -14.10
CA PRO A 189 -15.15 27.24 -15.15
C PRO A 189 -14.15 26.31 -15.83
N ASN A 190 -12.84 26.59 -15.72
CA ASN A 190 -11.76 25.82 -16.34
C ASN A 190 -11.09 24.85 -15.37
N ARG A 191 -11.60 24.71 -14.14
CA ARG A 191 -11.06 23.76 -13.17
C ARG A 191 -11.14 22.33 -13.69
N PHE A 192 -10.26 21.49 -13.16
CA PHE A 192 -10.32 20.06 -13.40
C PHE A 192 -11.56 19.46 -12.72
N ARG A 193 -12.41 18.78 -13.50
CA ARG A 193 -13.62 18.10 -13.05
C ARG A 193 -13.90 16.90 -13.94
N MET A 194 -14.70 15.95 -13.45
CA MET A 194 -15.22 14.86 -14.27
C MET A 194 -16.09 15.41 -15.41
N SER A 195 -16.18 14.68 -16.52
CA SER A 195 -16.98 15.07 -17.68
C SER A 195 -18.49 15.03 -17.44
N ASP A 196 -18.95 14.18 -16.53
CA ASP A 196 -20.33 14.14 -16.04
C ASP A 196 -20.42 13.54 -14.62
N ASN A 197 -21.66 13.31 -14.15
CA ASN A 197 -21.94 12.81 -12.80
C ASN A 197 -22.17 11.30 -12.73
N THR A 198 -21.73 10.52 -13.72
CA THR A 198 -22.10 9.09 -13.85
C THR A 198 -21.00 8.11 -13.42
N TYR A 199 -19.97 8.60 -12.72
CA TYR A 199 -18.83 7.82 -12.18
C TYR A 199 -19.12 7.24 -10.78
N TYR A 200 -20.37 6.87 -10.50
CA TYR A 200 -20.76 6.21 -9.25
C TYR A 200 -20.78 4.68 -9.40
N LEU A 201 -20.97 3.96 -8.30
CA LEU A 201 -21.18 2.52 -8.32
C LEU A 201 -22.62 2.20 -8.76
N ARG A 202 -22.81 1.99 -10.07
CA ARG A 202 -24.12 1.70 -10.68
C ARG A 202 -24.70 0.37 -10.24
N SER A 203 -26.03 0.29 -10.28
CA SER A 203 -26.74 -0.97 -10.07
C SER A 203 -26.60 -1.92 -11.28
N PRO A 204 -26.84 -3.24 -11.08
CA PRO A 204 -26.87 -4.20 -12.18
C PRO A 204 -27.89 -3.85 -13.28
N GLU A 205 -29.04 -3.27 -12.91
CA GLU A 205 -30.11 -2.88 -13.85
C GLU A 205 -29.69 -1.70 -14.73
N GLU A 206 -29.02 -0.71 -14.14
CA GLU A 206 -28.47 0.43 -14.88
C GLU A 206 -27.41 -0.04 -15.88
N MET A 207 -26.49 -0.91 -15.45
CA MET A 207 -25.46 -1.48 -16.32
C MET A 207 -26.06 -2.37 -17.42
N SER A 208 -27.08 -3.16 -17.10
CA SER A 208 -27.82 -3.98 -18.07
C SER A 208 -28.48 -3.13 -19.15
N THR A 209 -29.08 -1.99 -18.76
CA THR A 209 -29.68 -1.05 -19.71
C THR A 209 -28.63 -0.45 -20.64
N LEU A 210 -27.47 -0.04 -20.11
CA LEU A 210 -26.39 0.54 -20.90
C LEU A 210 -25.78 -0.43 -21.92
N PHE A 211 -25.59 -1.69 -21.52
CA PHE A 211 -24.87 -2.69 -22.32
C PHE A 211 -25.79 -3.79 -22.87
N HIS A 212 -27.07 -3.50 -23.07
CA HIS A 212 -28.07 -4.46 -23.57
C HIS A 212 -27.73 -5.04 -24.95
N GLU A 213 -26.97 -4.31 -25.79
CA GLU A 213 -26.52 -4.78 -27.10
C GLU A 213 -25.38 -5.81 -27.02
N VAL A 214 -24.68 -5.87 -25.88
CA VAL A 214 -23.51 -6.73 -25.65
C VAL A 214 -23.63 -7.40 -24.27
N PRO A 215 -24.67 -8.22 -24.02
CA PRO A 215 -24.93 -8.78 -22.68
C PRO A 215 -23.77 -9.64 -22.16
N GLU A 216 -22.97 -10.22 -23.07
CA GLU A 216 -21.77 -10.98 -22.72
C GLU A 216 -20.74 -10.15 -21.94
N SER A 217 -20.66 -8.83 -22.18
CA SER A 217 -19.73 -7.95 -21.46
C SER A 217 -20.03 -7.87 -19.97
N LEU A 218 -21.29 -8.07 -19.58
CA LEU A 218 -21.73 -8.12 -18.18
C LEU A 218 -21.45 -9.49 -17.57
N SER A 219 -21.77 -10.58 -18.28
CA SER A 219 -21.48 -11.94 -17.79
C SER A 219 -19.98 -12.19 -17.63
N ASN A 220 -19.14 -11.59 -18.49
CA ASN A 220 -17.69 -11.67 -18.38
C ASN A 220 -17.13 -10.96 -17.13
N THR A 221 -17.87 -10.02 -16.52
CA THR A 221 -17.46 -9.44 -15.23
C THR A 221 -17.43 -10.51 -14.14
N LEU A 222 -18.41 -11.43 -14.13
CA LEU A 222 -18.45 -12.56 -13.21
C LEU A 222 -17.39 -13.60 -13.56
N LEU A 223 -17.17 -13.89 -14.86
CA LEU A 223 -16.09 -14.76 -15.30
C LEU A 223 -14.72 -14.31 -14.77
N ILE A 224 -14.43 -13.00 -14.88
CA ILE A 224 -13.19 -12.43 -14.35
C ILE A 224 -13.18 -12.56 -12.81
N ALA A 225 -14.27 -12.18 -12.15
CA ALA A 225 -14.37 -12.25 -10.69
C ALA A 225 -14.17 -13.67 -10.14
N GLU A 226 -14.68 -14.70 -10.81
CA GLU A 226 -14.51 -16.11 -10.44
C GLU A 226 -13.05 -16.56 -10.60
N ARG A 227 -12.36 -16.10 -11.65
CA ARG A 227 -10.97 -16.44 -11.94
C ARG A 227 -9.96 -15.77 -11.01
N CYS A 228 -10.24 -14.54 -10.56
CA CYS A 228 -9.34 -13.81 -9.66
C CYS A 228 -9.36 -14.40 -8.25
N ASN A 229 -8.28 -15.09 -7.85
CA ASN A 229 -8.15 -15.76 -6.57
C ASN A 229 -6.77 -15.46 -5.94
N VAL A 230 -6.72 -14.41 -5.13
CA VAL A 230 -5.53 -14.00 -4.36
C VAL A 230 -5.86 -14.11 -2.87
N ASP A 231 -4.99 -14.74 -2.09
CA ASP A 231 -5.15 -14.95 -0.66
C ASP A 231 -4.06 -14.21 0.12
N LEU A 232 -4.46 -13.08 0.70
CA LEU A 232 -3.62 -12.23 1.56
C LEU A 232 -3.79 -12.55 3.05
N SER A 233 -4.38 -13.70 3.40
CA SER A 233 -4.47 -14.11 4.80
C SER A 233 -3.06 -14.29 5.40
N PRO A 234 -2.85 -13.96 6.70
CA PRO A 234 -1.54 -14.05 7.32
C PRO A 234 -0.98 -15.48 7.31
N LYS A 235 0.16 -15.70 6.66
CA LYS A 235 0.86 -17.00 6.55
C LYS A 235 2.03 -17.13 7.54
N GLY A 236 1.80 -16.70 8.78
CA GLY A 236 2.82 -16.69 9.83
C GLY A 236 3.80 -15.51 9.72
N TYR A 237 4.95 -15.62 10.37
CA TYR A 237 5.97 -14.58 10.40
C TYR A 237 7.07 -14.84 9.38
N HIS A 238 7.50 -13.78 8.69
CA HIS A 238 8.60 -13.80 7.74
C HIS A 238 9.81 -13.08 8.34
N LEU A 239 10.68 -13.83 9.03
CA LEU A 239 11.91 -13.28 9.59
C LEU A 239 13.05 -13.32 8.56
N PRO A 240 13.92 -12.29 8.48
CA PRO A 240 15.12 -12.35 7.68
C PRO A 240 16.02 -13.52 8.07
N LEU A 241 16.74 -14.07 7.09
CA LEU A 241 17.79 -15.04 7.35
C LEU A 241 18.97 -14.36 8.04
N VAL A 242 19.46 -14.97 9.12
CA VAL A 242 20.61 -14.48 9.88
C VAL A 242 21.79 -15.42 9.67
N ASP A 243 22.88 -14.88 9.14
CA ASP A 243 24.13 -15.63 9.04
C ASP A 243 24.73 -15.85 10.43
N VAL A 244 24.91 -17.11 10.80
CA VAL A 244 25.60 -17.52 12.03
C VAL A 244 26.92 -18.22 11.69
N PRO A 245 27.93 -18.18 12.58
CA PRO A 245 29.20 -18.85 12.33
C PRO A 245 29.04 -20.36 12.11
N ALA A 246 29.98 -20.95 11.35
CA ALA A 246 29.96 -22.38 11.05
C ALA A 246 29.90 -23.23 12.34
N GLY A 247 29.01 -24.22 12.37
CA GLY A 247 28.77 -25.08 13.53
C GLY A 247 27.69 -24.54 14.49
N PHE A 248 27.12 -23.36 14.24
CA PHE A 248 26.01 -22.83 15.00
C PHE A 248 24.68 -22.84 14.22
N THR A 249 23.60 -22.89 14.99
CA THR A 249 22.24 -22.51 14.61
C THR A 249 21.92 -21.14 15.22
N THR A 250 20.81 -20.50 14.81
CA THR A 250 20.35 -19.25 15.45
C THR A 250 20.15 -19.42 16.96
N GLU A 251 19.53 -20.51 17.39
CA GLU A 251 19.34 -20.85 18.81
C GLU A 251 20.68 -20.99 19.55
N THR A 252 21.59 -21.83 19.06
CA THR A 252 22.85 -22.12 19.75
C THR A 252 23.79 -20.92 19.74
N TYR A 253 23.76 -20.10 18.69
CA TYR A 253 24.54 -18.86 18.63
C TYR A 253 23.99 -17.80 19.57
N LEU A 254 22.66 -17.62 19.61
CA LEU A 254 22.00 -16.73 20.56
C LEU A 254 22.37 -17.11 22.00
N ARG A 255 22.26 -18.41 22.34
CA ARG A 255 22.69 -18.93 23.64
C ARG A 255 24.14 -18.56 23.95
N LYS A 256 25.08 -18.86 23.05
CA LYS A 256 26.51 -18.52 23.25
C LYS A 256 26.72 -17.04 23.57
N LEU A 257 26.08 -16.14 22.82
CA LEU A 257 26.19 -14.70 23.04
C LEU A 257 25.62 -14.28 24.39
N CYS A 258 24.49 -14.88 24.80
CA CYS A 258 23.90 -14.63 26.10
C CYS A 258 24.81 -15.10 27.25
N GLU A 259 25.43 -16.28 27.15
CA GLU A 259 26.38 -16.77 28.16
C GLU A 259 27.59 -15.84 28.31
N GLU A 260 28.19 -15.43 27.19
CA GLU A 260 29.30 -14.46 27.18
C GLU A 260 28.88 -13.11 27.76
N GLY A 261 27.68 -12.64 27.42
CA GLY A 261 27.08 -11.42 27.94
C GLY A 261 26.80 -11.48 29.43
N LEU A 262 26.32 -12.62 29.91
CA LEU A 262 26.03 -12.88 31.31
C LEU A 262 27.30 -12.86 32.16
N GLN A 263 28.36 -13.53 31.70
CA GLN A 263 29.67 -13.49 32.33
C GLN A 263 30.23 -12.05 32.40
N ARG A 264 30.07 -11.29 31.31
CA ARG A 264 30.54 -9.91 31.23
C ARG A 264 29.77 -8.93 32.13
N LYS A 265 28.45 -9.10 32.27
CA LYS A 265 27.59 -8.22 33.07
C LYS A 265 27.64 -8.54 34.57
N TYR A 266 27.66 -9.82 34.93
CA TYR A 266 27.59 -10.26 36.34
C TYR A 266 28.96 -10.68 36.91
N GLY A 267 29.98 -10.92 36.09
CA GLY A 267 31.32 -11.30 36.56
C GLY A 267 31.28 -12.56 37.43
N GLY A 268 31.85 -12.50 38.64
CA GLY A 268 31.78 -13.61 39.60
C GLY A 268 30.36 -13.95 40.09
N GLN A 269 29.39 -13.07 39.89
CA GLN A 269 27.98 -13.35 40.15
C GLN A 269 27.28 -14.03 38.96
N ALA A 270 28.02 -14.40 37.91
CA ALA A 270 27.48 -15.13 36.76
C ALA A 270 27.09 -16.59 37.08
N GLU A 271 27.28 -17.07 38.30
CA GLU A 271 26.74 -18.36 38.78
C GLU A 271 25.56 -18.19 39.76
N ASN A 272 25.12 -16.95 40.02
CA ASN A 272 23.92 -16.70 40.81
C ASN A 272 22.70 -17.48 40.23
N PRO A 273 22.02 -18.35 41.02
CA PRO A 273 20.93 -19.18 40.52
C PRO A 273 19.79 -18.38 39.89
N LYS A 274 19.43 -17.22 40.45
CA LYS A 274 18.28 -16.43 39.98
C LYS A 274 18.47 -15.93 38.55
N ALA A 275 19.67 -15.47 38.20
CA ALA A 275 19.95 -14.97 36.86
C ALA A 275 20.11 -16.10 35.84
N ARG A 276 20.63 -17.27 36.25
CA ARG A 276 20.73 -18.47 35.41
C ARG A 276 19.36 -19.05 35.10
N GLU A 277 18.54 -19.25 36.12
CA GLU A 277 17.16 -19.73 35.95
C GLU A 277 16.35 -18.79 35.05
N ARG A 278 16.50 -17.47 35.24
CA ARG A 278 15.83 -16.48 34.38
C ARG A 278 16.32 -16.57 32.93
N LEU A 279 17.63 -16.66 32.71
CA LEU A 279 18.18 -16.73 31.35
C LEU A 279 17.73 -18.00 30.63
N GLU A 280 17.80 -19.15 31.30
CA GLU A 280 17.35 -20.44 30.73
C GLU A 280 15.86 -20.42 30.39
N TYR A 281 15.05 -19.89 31.30
CA TYR A 281 13.62 -19.74 31.06
C TYR A 281 13.35 -18.88 29.83
N GLU A 282 13.92 -17.67 29.77
CA GLU A 282 13.70 -16.75 28.64
C GLU A 282 14.17 -17.35 27.31
N LEU A 283 15.38 -17.93 27.25
CA LEU A 283 15.90 -18.61 26.05
C LEU A 283 14.96 -19.75 25.61
N SER A 284 14.45 -20.55 26.56
CA SER A 284 13.53 -21.64 26.25
C SER A 284 12.22 -21.14 25.63
N VAL A 285 11.70 -20.00 26.09
CA VAL A 285 10.46 -19.42 25.55
C VAL A 285 10.72 -18.80 24.17
N ILE A 286 11.81 -18.05 24.01
CA ILE A 286 12.20 -17.44 22.72
C ILE A 286 12.35 -18.51 21.64
N HIS A 287 13.04 -19.61 21.97
CA HIS A 287 13.25 -20.71 21.04
C HIS A 287 11.93 -21.40 20.67
N LYS A 288 11.10 -21.76 21.66
CA LYS A 288 9.78 -22.39 21.43
C LYS A 288 8.87 -21.53 20.55
N MET A 289 9.01 -20.21 20.62
CA MET A 289 8.22 -19.26 19.83
C MET A 289 8.86 -18.91 18.47
N GLY A 290 10.08 -19.41 18.19
CA GLY A 290 10.76 -19.23 16.91
C GLY A 290 11.37 -17.84 16.71
N PHE A 291 11.71 -17.13 17.79
CA PHE A 291 12.21 -15.75 17.73
C PHE A 291 13.72 -15.62 17.95
N ASP A 292 14.48 -16.71 17.83
CA ASP A 292 15.95 -16.69 17.96
C ASP A 292 16.59 -15.72 16.94
N ALA A 293 16.17 -15.81 15.68
CA ALA A 293 16.67 -14.95 14.60
C ALA A 293 16.34 -13.47 14.84
N TYR A 294 15.15 -13.18 15.36
CA TYR A 294 14.72 -11.82 15.69
C TYR A 294 15.67 -11.16 16.70
N PHE A 295 16.01 -11.87 17.80
CA PHE A 295 16.95 -11.37 18.79
C PHE A 295 18.36 -11.15 18.22
N LEU A 296 18.82 -12.04 17.34
CA LEU A 296 20.12 -11.88 16.68
C LEU A 296 20.15 -10.66 15.74
N ILE A 297 19.06 -10.37 15.02
CA ILE A 297 18.96 -9.18 14.17
C ILE A 297 19.07 -7.91 15.01
N VAL A 298 18.27 -7.81 16.08
CA VAL A 298 18.27 -6.66 16.98
C VAL A 298 19.63 -6.50 17.66
N TRP A 299 20.22 -7.60 18.14
CA TRP A 299 21.57 -7.62 18.69
C TRP A 299 22.61 -7.08 17.71
N ASP A 300 22.56 -7.50 16.44
CA ASP A 300 23.53 -7.08 15.44
C ASP A 300 23.46 -5.57 15.17
N LEU A 301 22.24 -5.01 15.07
CA LEU A 301 22.04 -3.55 14.95
C LEU A 301 22.60 -2.79 16.15
N CYS A 302 22.35 -3.27 17.36
CA CYS A 302 22.87 -2.68 18.60
C CYS A 302 24.40 -2.82 18.70
N ARG A 303 24.95 -3.98 18.33
CA ARG A 303 26.40 -4.23 18.28
C ARG A 303 27.09 -3.24 17.35
N HIS A 304 26.63 -3.16 16.10
CA HIS A 304 27.19 -2.24 15.12
C HIS A 304 27.15 -0.79 15.62
N SER A 305 26.00 -0.37 16.17
CA SER A 305 25.84 0.97 16.72
C SER A 305 26.88 1.28 17.80
N ARG A 306 27.20 0.33 18.70
CA ARG A 306 28.28 0.53 19.69
C ARG A 306 29.66 0.62 19.06
N GLU A 307 29.97 -0.23 18.09
CA GLU A 307 31.28 -0.27 17.41
C GLU A 307 31.60 1.07 16.72
N VAL A 308 30.58 1.76 16.19
CA VAL A 308 30.72 3.07 15.53
C VAL A 308 30.32 4.26 16.41
N GLY A 309 30.06 4.03 17.69
CA GLY A 309 29.76 5.06 18.69
C GLY A 309 28.41 5.78 18.48
N ILE A 310 27.40 5.11 17.93
CA ILE A 310 26.02 5.61 17.83
C ILE A 310 25.26 5.23 19.11
N TRP A 311 24.67 6.22 19.77
CA TRP A 311 23.85 5.97 20.95
C TRP A 311 22.51 5.35 20.58
N TYR A 312 22.06 4.40 21.40
CA TYR A 312 20.73 3.84 21.31
C TYR A 312 20.14 3.51 22.68
N ASN A 313 18.83 3.35 22.74
CA ASN A 313 18.11 2.89 23.92
C ASN A 313 16.88 2.06 23.52
N VAL A 314 16.45 1.15 24.40
CA VAL A 314 15.22 0.37 24.21
C VAL A 314 14.06 1.08 24.88
N ARG A 315 12.90 1.07 24.20
CA ARG A 315 11.62 1.47 24.78
C ARG A 315 10.67 0.29 24.95
N GLY A 316 9.63 0.52 25.75
CA GLY A 316 8.55 -0.44 25.92
C GLY A 316 8.95 -1.67 26.74
N SER A 317 8.34 -2.80 26.44
CA SER A 317 8.46 -4.02 27.24
C SER A 317 9.79 -4.75 27.04
N GLY A 318 10.52 -4.52 25.93
CA GLY A 318 11.80 -5.17 25.63
C GLY A 318 12.86 -5.04 26.73
N ALA A 319 12.80 -3.99 27.55
CA ALA A 319 13.70 -3.81 28.68
C ALA A 319 13.54 -4.85 29.81
N GLY A 320 12.43 -5.61 29.82
CA GLY A 320 12.15 -6.63 30.84
C GLY A 320 12.83 -7.99 30.61
N SER A 321 13.63 -8.13 29.55
CA SER A 321 14.30 -9.39 29.20
C SER A 321 15.76 -9.42 29.63
N ILE A 322 16.16 -10.48 30.36
CA ILE A 322 17.57 -10.72 30.69
C ILE A 322 18.37 -11.11 29.44
N VAL A 323 17.73 -11.77 28.46
CA VAL A 323 18.34 -12.05 27.15
C VAL A 323 18.69 -10.73 26.46
N ALA A 324 17.75 -9.77 26.39
CA ALA A 324 18.05 -8.45 25.83
C ALA A 324 19.17 -7.73 26.59
N TYR A 325 19.23 -7.86 27.92
CA TYR A 325 20.27 -7.24 28.75
C TYR A 325 21.66 -7.85 28.51
N THR A 326 21.77 -9.17 28.43
CA THR A 326 23.05 -9.88 28.19
C THR A 326 23.61 -9.58 26.79
N LEU A 327 22.73 -9.37 25.81
CA LEU A 327 23.08 -8.96 24.45
C LEU A 327 23.45 -7.47 24.31
N ASP A 328 23.36 -6.67 25.39
CA ASP A 328 23.44 -5.20 25.35
C ASP A 328 22.40 -4.54 24.42
N ILE A 329 21.26 -5.19 24.19
CA ILE A 329 20.12 -4.55 23.54
C ILE A 329 19.55 -3.50 24.50
N THR A 330 19.37 -3.84 25.78
CA THR A 330 19.02 -2.90 26.85
C THR A 330 20.18 -2.72 27.83
N ALA A 331 20.33 -1.50 28.37
CA ALA A 331 21.27 -1.20 29.45
C ALA A 331 20.68 -1.47 30.85
N LEU A 332 19.36 -1.67 30.96
CA LEU A 332 18.65 -1.81 32.22
C LEU A 332 18.66 -3.28 32.68
N GLU A 333 19.14 -3.53 33.90
CA GLU A 333 19.17 -4.90 34.45
C GLU A 333 17.79 -5.28 35.01
N PRO A 334 17.12 -6.31 34.47
CA PRO A 334 15.71 -6.54 34.76
C PRO A 334 15.44 -7.08 36.16
N LEU A 335 16.34 -7.85 36.77
CA LEU A 335 16.08 -8.50 38.05
C LEU A 335 16.13 -7.51 39.23
N GLN A 336 17.11 -6.61 39.23
CA GLN A 336 17.30 -5.55 40.22
C GLN A 336 16.12 -4.57 40.22
N HIS A 337 15.52 -4.34 39.05
CA HIS A 337 14.40 -3.42 38.88
C HIS A 337 13.03 -4.11 38.88
N GLY A 338 12.97 -5.43 39.10
CA GLY A 338 11.71 -6.18 39.18
C GLY A 338 10.92 -6.19 37.86
N LEU A 339 11.60 -6.15 36.72
CA LEU A 339 10.97 -6.14 35.40
C LEU A 339 10.56 -7.55 34.96
N ILE A 340 9.37 -7.63 34.36
CA ILE A 340 8.68 -8.89 34.07
C ILE A 340 8.85 -9.23 32.59
N PHE A 341 9.41 -10.41 32.30
CA PHE A 341 9.62 -10.89 30.93
C PHE A 341 8.30 -11.19 30.22
N GLU A 342 7.31 -11.71 30.92
CA GLU A 342 6.01 -12.09 30.36
C GLU A 342 5.20 -10.89 29.85
N ARG A 343 5.55 -9.67 30.30
CA ARG A 343 4.99 -8.43 29.74
C ARG A 343 5.55 -8.13 28.34
N PHE A 344 6.76 -8.60 28.05
CA PHE A 344 7.38 -8.51 26.75
C PHE A 344 6.94 -9.67 25.86
N LEU A 345 7.08 -10.90 26.34
CA LEU A 345 6.86 -12.10 25.55
C LEU A 345 6.12 -13.13 26.40
N ASN A 346 4.83 -13.30 26.10
CA ASN A 346 3.94 -14.13 26.90
C ASN A 346 3.86 -15.55 26.33
N PRO A 347 4.27 -16.60 27.08
CA PRO A 347 4.23 -17.97 26.59
C PRO A 347 2.81 -18.50 26.31
N GLY A 348 1.78 -17.90 26.91
CA GLY A 348 0.37 -18.24 26.67
C GLY A 348 -0.22 -17.63 25.39
N ARG A 349 0.50 -16.74 24.71
CA ARG A 349 0.07 -16.11 23.45
C ARG A 349 1.26 -15.95 22.52
N ILE A 350 1.31 -16.77 21.47
CA ILE A 350 2.32 -16.61 20.43
C ILE A 350 2.01 -15.34 19.63
N SER A 351 2.76 -14.28 19.91
CA SER A 351 2.76 -13.03 19.16
C SER A 351 4.19 -12.59 18.93
N MET A 352 4.45 -12.00 17.76
CA MET A 352 5.77 -11.42 17.45
C MET A 352 6.14 -10.37 18.49
N PRO A 353 7.33 -10.45 19.10
CA PRO A 353 7.82 -9.42 20.00
C PRO A 353 8.17 -8.16 19.21
N ASP A 354 8.05 -7.01 19.86
CA ASP A 354 8.41 -5.70 19.32
C ASP A 354 9.43 -5.01 20.23
N ILE A 355 10.64 -4.76 19.71
CA ILE A 355 11.74 -4.09 20.41
C ILE A 355 11.97 -2.77 19.70
N ASP A 356 11.34 -1.74 20.24
CA ASP A 356 11.53 -0.37 19.78
C ASP A 356 12.90 0.15 20.23
N LEU A 357 13.73 0.49 19.25
CA LEU A 357 15.03 1.13 19.47
C LEU A 357 14.95 2.62 19.14
N ASP A 358 15.32 3.45 20.11
CA ASP A 358 15.66 4.84 19.89
C ASP A 358 17.13 4.94 19.53
N PHE A 359 17.43 5.55 18.40
CA PHE A 359 18.79 5.88 17.98
C PHE A 359 19.04 7.37 18.07
N GLN A 360 20.30 7.76 18.20
CA GLN A 360 20.74 9.15 18.07
C GLN A 360 20.19 9.76 16.76
N ASP A 361 19.44 10.85 16.87
CA ASP A 361 18.60 11.39 15.78
C ASP A 361 19.38 11.73 14.51
N ASP A 362 20.50 12.44 14.66
CA ASP A 362 21.39 12.87 13.57
C ASP A 362 22.20 11.73 12.93
N ARG A 363 22.22 10.53 13.54
CA ARG A 363 22.95 9.34 13.05
C ARG A 363 22.05 8.14 12.76
N ARG A 364 20.73 8.26 12.92
CA ARG A 364 19.77 7.17 12.68
C ARG A 364 19.86 6.60 11.25
N SER A 365 20.12 7.46 10.26
CA SER A 365 20.27 7.07 8.86
C SER A 365 21.47 6.15 8.61
N GLU A 366 22.53 6.23 9.42
CA GLU A 366 23.69 5.33 9.34
C GLU A 366 23.30 3.91 9.72
N VAL A 367 22.51 3.73 10.79
CA VAL A 367 22.02 2.42 11.22
C VAL A 367 21.07 1.81 10.19
N MET A 368 20.23 2.63 9.57
CA MET A 368 19.35 2.19 8.48
C MET A 368 20.15 1.75 7.25
N SER A 369 21.23 2.48 6.93
CA SER A 369 22.14 2.12 5.84
C SER A 369 22.88 0.83 6.13
N TYR A 370 23.35 0.62 7.37
CA TYR A 370 23.92 -0.64 7.82
C TYR A 370 22.93 -1.80 7.67
N CYS A 371 21.69 -1.61 8.13
CA CYS A 371 20.63 -2.62 8.01
C CYS A 371 20.41 -3.02 6.55
N ALA A 372 20.29 -2.03 5.64
CA ALA A 372 20.13 -2.29 4.20
C ALA A 372 21.34 -3.00 3.58
N GLN A 373 22.57 -2.60 3.94
CA GLN A 373 23.79 -3.26 3.45
C GLN A 373 23.92 -4.70 3.96
N LYS A 374 23.53 -4.94 5.22
CA LYS A 374 23.66 -6.23 5.89
C LYS A 374 22.59 -7.23 5.46
N TYR A 375 21.34 -6.80 5.35
CA TYR A 375 20.19 -7.67 5.10
C TYR A 375 19.66 -7.60 3.67
N GLY A 376 20.19 -6.69 2.84
CA GLY A 376 19.85 -6.53 1.43
C GLY A 376 19.00 -5.28 1.17
N SER A 377 19.44 -4.45 0.22
CA SER A 377 18.74 -3.22 -0.17
C SER A 377 17.39 -3.48 -0.83
N ASP A 378 17.16 -4.70 -1.31
CA ASP A 378 15.90 -5.20 -1.88
C ASP A 378 14.92 -5.72 -0.81
N LYS A 379 15.36 -5.83 0.45
CA LYS A 379 14.59 -6.42 1.56
C LYS A 379 14.36 -5.46 2.73
N VAL A 380 14.98 -4.28 2.69
CA VAL A 380 14.89 -3.26 3.74
C VAL A 380 14.26 -1.99 3.16
N ALA A 381 13.11 -1.60 3.72
CA ALA A 381 12.41 -0.37 3.38
C ALA A 381 11.83 0.28 4.65
N GLN A 382 11.47 1.55 4.55
CA GLN A 382 10.70 2.23 5.60
C GLN A 382 9.21 1.97 5.41
N ILE A 383 8.49 1.86 6.52
CA ILE A 383 7.03 1.81 6.52
C ILE A 383 6.51 3.22 6.25
N ILE A 384 5.62 3.35 5.26
CA ILE A 384 4.97 4.63 4.92
C ILE A 384 3.91 5.00 5.97
N THR A 385 3.71 6.30 6.15
CA THR A 385 2.59 6.84 6.95
C THR A 385 1.63 7.61 6.04
N PHE A 386 0.34 7.32 6.13
CA PHE A 386 -0.69 8.06 5.41
C PHE A 386 -1.30 9.15 6.32
N GLY A 387 -1.25 10.40 5.87
CA GLY A 387 -2.00 11.48 6.51
C GLY A 387 -3.48 11.37 6.19
N THR A 388 -4.34 11.45 7.21
CA THR A 388 -5.80 11.49 7.03
C THR A 388 -6.29 12.94 7.08
N LEU A 389 -7.40 13.21 6.39
CA LEU A 389 -8.02 14.52 6.39
C LEU A 389 -8.77 14.75 7.72
N GLY A 390 -8.08 15.34 8.70
CA GLY A 390 -8.68 15.68 10.00
C GLY A 390 -9.77 16.75 9.88
N ALA A 391 -10.70 16.81 10.84
CA ALA A 391 -11.89 17.69 10.81
C ALA A 391 -11.57 19.17 10.48
N LYS A 392 -10.57 19.76 11.15
CA LYS A 392 -10.15 21.14 10.87
C LYS A 392 -9.57 21.31 9.46
N GLY A 393 -8.79 20.34 8.99
CA GLY A 393 -8.21 20.33 7.64
C GLY A 393 -9.30 20.26 6.58
N ALA A 394 -10.26 19.35 6.75
CA ALA A 394 -11.41 19.21 5.87
C ALA A 394 -12.19 20.53 5.72
N ILE A 395 -12.55 21.19 6.83
CA ILE A 395 -13.28 22.46 6.79
C ILE A 395 -12.45 23.55 6.11
N ARG A 396 -11.13 23.60 6.37
CA ARG A 396 -10.24 24.58 5.72
C ARG A 396 -10.13 24.39 4.22
N ASP A 397 -9.87 23.17 3.79
CA ASP A 397 -9.67 22.88 2.37
C ASP A 397 -10.97 23.05 1.57
N VAL A 398 -12.11 22.60 2.12
CA VAL A 398 -13.43 22.84 1.51
C VAL A 398 -13.77 24.34 1.48
N GLY A 399 -13.57 25.06 2.60
CA GLY A 399 -13.81 26.49 2.66
C GLY A 399 -12.98 27.28 1.66
N ARG A 400 -11.71 26.89 1.46
CA ARG A 400 -10.80 27.49 0.47
C ARG A 400 -11.34 27.34 -0.95
N VAL A 401 -11.73 26.13 -1.38
CA VAL A 401 -12.21 25.92 -2.76
C VAL A 401 -13.60 26.50 -2.99
N MET A 402 -14.39 26.66 -1.92
CA MET A 402 -15.68 27.36 -1.95
C MET A 402 -15.53 28.89 -1.94
N ASP A 403 -14.31 29.42 -1.90
CA ASP A 403 -14.01 30.86 -1.85
C ASP A 403 -14.61 31.57 -0.61
N ILE A 404 -14.67 30.85 0.52
CA ILE A 404 -15.10 31.41 1.81
C ILE A 404 -13.90 32.14 2.44
N PRO A 405 -14.08 33.38 2.96
CA PRO A 405 -12.99 34.11 3.60
C PRO A 405 -12.30 33.30 4.70
N LEU A 406 -10.97 33.23 4.65
CA LEU A 406 -10.17 32.45 5.59
C LEU A 406 -10.46 32.80 7.05
N SER A 407 -10.76 34.07 7.35
CA SER A 407 -11.15 34.52 8.68
C SER A 407 -12.41 33.85 9.22
N GLU A 408 -13.39 33.55 8.35
CA GLU A 408 -14.62 32.87 8.74
C GLU A 408 -14.37 31.37 8.97
N VAL A 409 -13.63 30.74 8.06
CA VAL A 409 -13.20 29.34 8.18
C VAL A 409 -12.38 29.13 9.45
N ASP A 410 -11.45 30.03 9.76
CA ASP A 410 -10.65 29.97 10.97
C ASP A 410 -11.47 30.21 12.25
N ARG A 411 -12.49 31.07 12.20
CA ARG A 411 -13.43 31.25 13.31
C ARG A 411 -14.13 29.93 13.64
N VAL A 412 -14.66 29.24 12.65
CA VAL A 412 -15.37 27.95 12.81
C VAL A 412 -14.42 26.86 13.29
N THR A 413 -13.25 26.71 12.66
CA THR A 413 -12.30 25.63 13.00
C THR A 413 -11.63 25.80 14.37
N LYS A 414 -11.57 27.02 14.93
CA LYS A 414 -11.08 27.25 16.30
C LYS A 414 -12.04 26.73 17.38
N LEU A 415 -13.33 26.59 17.09
CA LEU A 415 -14.31 26.04 18.03
C LEU A 415 -14.09 24.53 18.26
N ILE A 416 -13.51 23.83 17.28
CA ILE A 416 -13.12 22.44 17.42
C ILE A 416 -11.92 22.35 18.38
N THR A 417 -12.13 21.89 19.61
CA THR A 417 -11.05 21.67 20.57
C THR A 417 -10.31 20.37 20.26
N THR A 418 -8.99 20.44 20.17
CA THR A 418 -8.13 19.27 19.89
C THR A 418 -7.46 18.85 21.18
N ALA A 419 -7.86 17.70 21.75
CA ALA A 419 -7.07 17.04 22.79
C ALA A 419 -5.88 16.33 22.14
N PRO A 420 -4.69 16.29 22.77
CA PRO A 420 -3.47 15.74 22.17
C PRO A 420 -3.60 14.30 21.64
N ASN A 421 -4.54 13.52 22.19
CA ASN A 421 -4.74 12.11 21.85
C ASN A 421 -6.18 11.77 21.41
N LYS A 422 -7.01 12.77 21.10
CA LYS A 422 -8.37 12.52 20.58
C LYS A 422 -8.73 13.57 19.53
N ALA A 423 -8.55 13.20 18.27
CA ALA A 423 -9.12 13.95 17.17
C ALA A 423 -10.65 13.77 17.20
N ILE A 424 -11.38 14.87 17.37
CA ILE A 424 -12.83 14.88 17.29
C ILE A 424 -13.25 14.90 15.82
N THR A 425 -14.26 14.12 15.46
CA THR A 425 -14.87 14.14 14.12
C THR A 425 -15.77 15.38 13.96
N ILE A 426 -16.10 15.76 12.72
CA ILE A 426 -17.05 16.86 12.47
C ILE A 426 -18.42 16.52 13.06
N GLN A 427 -18.86 15.26 12.94
CA GLN A 427 -20.14 14.82 13.48
C GLN A 427 -20.19 14.92 15.00
N GLU A 428 -19.18 14.40 15.70
CA GLU A 428 -19.09 14.56 17.16
C GLU A 428 -19.06 16.03 17.57
N ALA A 429 -18.35 16.89 16.82
CA ALA A 429 -18.33 18.33 17.09
C ALA A 429 -19.71 18.97 16.93
N LEU A 430 -20.49 18.59 15.91
CA LEU A 430 -21.87 19.07 15.71
C LEU A 430 -22.83 18.64 16.83
N GLU A 431 -22.59 17.46 17.42
CA GLU A 431 -23.41 16.92 18.51
C GLU A 431 -23.05 17.49 19.88
N THR A 432 -21.75 17.75 20.11
CA THR A 432 -21.23 18.11 21.44
C THR A 432 -20.96 19.61 21.64
N LEU A 433 -20.82 20.38 20.56
CA LEU A 433 -20.47 21.80 20.60
C LEU A 433 -21.58 22.65 19.96
N PRO A 434 -22.54 23.19 20.75
CA PRO A 434 -23.66 23.98 20.23
C PRO A 434 -23.20 25.20 19.41
N GLU A 435 -22.14 25.87 19.85
CA GLU A 435 -21.57 27.04 19.15
C GLU A 435 -20.99 26.66 17.79
N PHE A 436 -20.38 25.47 17.65
CA PHE A 436 -19.86 24.98 16.37
C PHE A 436 -21.00 24.65 15.40
N LYS A 437 -22.10 24.09 15.89
CA LYS A 437 -23.28 23.81 15.06
C LYS A 437 -23.99 25.07 14.58
N GLN A 438 -23.98 26.14 15.39
CA GLN A 438 -24.59 27.41 15.03
C GLN A 438 -23.72 28.22 14.06
N ALA A 439 -22.39 28.12 14.22
CA ALA A 439 -21.38 28.86 13.46
C ALA A 439 -21.24 28.38 12.02
#